data_AF-A0A1D2VBU0-F1
#
_entry.id   AF-A0A1D2VBU0-F1
#
_cell.length_a   1.000
_cell.length_b   1.000
_cell.length_c   1.000
_cell.angle_alpha   90.00
_cell.angle_beta   90.00
_cell.angle_gamma   90.00
#
_symmetry.space_group_name_H-M   'P 1'
#
loop_
_entity.id
_entity.type
_entity.pdbx_description
1 polymer ?
#
loop_
_entity_poly.entity_id
_entity_poly.type
_entity_poly.pdbx_seq_one_letter_code
_entity_poly.pdbx_strand_id
1 'polypeptide(L)'
;MIEARNKVVEAVKQRKENIEKYGKTKAYEIFRRRIARLKKPVAVVAATAVKKGTSRAERRKLNQIKARAGSKAVVEARKLGINPTNLKKKKIQMALKKYQIRLKRQRIARVAFEKEKAATNAIKVAKKAGTASGKAKMQTQRASLSSSLAMFELKDVYSNSTLLSSHLPPALSLSPKPDLIQGIPDGITALVAPVAAYWIMSIVFLIIDTYQLAEKYRIHPPEEVVSRNKASFNEVLFEVFCQHIIQTFFGYCLYLYDPKPMTGYEDFQMWRIKRSLPLLPSWLIYLVYNYLLSGFKILVAITIVDTWQFFWHRAMHLNKFLYKHFHSRHHRLYVPYAFGALYNAPVEGFLLDTLGTGIAAISTFLTPRECIFLYTFATMKTVDDHCGYVLPYDPFQIIFPNNALYHDIHHQHFGIKTNYSQPFFIFWDQFFKTTFEGLDDYKEKQRQITLNKYKQFLNDRKLKNKNRKSHYQKIKQIATKFYNSTSDEDDSDSKKNI
;
A
#
# COMPACT_ATOMS: atom_id res chain seq x y z
N MET A 1 -30.24 -29.54 13.02
CA MET A 1 -30.12 -28.10 12.68
C MET A 1 -30.54 -27.15 13.82
N ILE A 2 -31.67 -27.37 14.50
CA ILE A 2 -32.09 -26.54 15.66
C ILE A 2 -31.08 -26.65 16.82
N GLU A 3 -30.55 -27.85 17.07
CA GLU A 3 -29.54 -28.08 18.12
C GLU A 3 -28.20 -27.37 17.84
N ALA A 4 -27.78 -27.28 16.57
CA ALA A 4 -26.58 -26.55 16.16
C ALA A 4 -26.76 -25.03 16.31
N ARG A 5 -27.96 -24.52 16.00
CA ARG A 5 -28.33 -23.12 16.24
C ARG A 5 -28.29 -22.78 17.73
N ASN A 6 -28.79 -23.67 18.59
CA ASN A 6 -28.80 -23.45 20.03
C ASN A 6 -27.38 -23.48 20.63
N LYS A 7 -26.50 -24.40 20.17
CA LYS A 7 -25.08 -24.43 20.60
C LYS A 7 -24.32 -23.16 20.20
N VAL A 8 -24.62 -22.57 19.05
CA VAL A 8 -24.02 -21.29 18.60
C VAL A 8 -24.54 -20.11 19.43
N VAL A 9 -25.83 -20.10 19.77
CA VAL A 9 -26.41 -19.04 20.63
C VAL A 9 -25.81 -19.10 22.04
N GLU A 10 -25.65 -20.29 22.61
CA GLU A 10 -25.02 -20.49 23.92
C GLU A 10 -23.55 -20.05 23.90
N ALA A 11 -22.78 -20.43 22.87
CA ALA A 11 -21.38 -20.02 22.70
C ALA A 11 -21.22 -18.51 22.53
N VAL A 12 -22.16 -17.84 21.85
CA VAL A 12 -22.17 -16.38 21.70
C VAL A 12 -22.51 -15.69 23.02
N LYS A 13 -23.45 -16.26 23.81
CA LYS A 13 -23.83 -15.74 25.12
C LYS A 13 -22.66 -15.86 26.11
N GLN A 14 -22.00 -17.00 26.14
CA GLN A 14 -20.82 -17.27 26.98
C GLN A 14 -19.60 -16.43 26.58
N ARG A 15 -19.43 -16.14 25.27
CA ARG A 15 -18.39 -15.22 24.79
C ARG A 15 -18.69 -13.76 25.15
N LYS A 16 -19.97 -13.37 25.19
CA LYS A 16 -20.40 -12.04 25.62
C LYS A 16 -20.20 -11.84 27.12
N GLU A 17 -20.53 -12.85 27.93
CA GLU A 17 -20.25 -12.87 29.37
C GLU A 17 -18.75 -12.88 29.67
N ASN A 18 -17.94 -13.62 28.90
CA ASN A 18 -16.47 -13.59 29.04
C ASN A 18 -15.87 -12.23 28.63
N ILE A 19 -16.45 -11.53 27.66
CA ILE A 19 -16.04 -10.15 27.30
C ILE A 19 -16.47 -9.16 28.40
N GLU A 20 -17.60 -9.36 29.06
CA GLU A 20 -18.02 -8.53 30.20
C GLU A 20 -17.19 -8.79 31.46
N LYS A 21 -16.88 -10.06 31.74
CA LYS A 21 -16.13 -10.51 32.93
C LYS A 21 -14.61 -10.26 32.82
N TYR A 22 -14.03 -10.37 31.61
CA TYR A 22 -12.57 -10.24 31.39
C TYR A 22 -12.16 -9.08 30.48
N GLY A 23 -13.10 -8.31 29.91
CA GLY A 23 -12.82 -7.23 28.95
C GLY A 23 -12.31 -5.91 29.55
N LYS A 24 -12.13 -5.81 30.87
CA LYS A 24 -11.43 -4.69 31.52
C LYS A 24 -9.97 -5.02 31.79
N THR A 25 -9.22 -5.45 30.78
CA THR A 25 -7.76 -5.55 30.92
C THR A 25 -7.14 -4.15 30.93
N LYS A 26 -6.13 -3.97 31.79
CA LYS A 26 -5.31 -2.75 31.95
C LYS A 26 -4.80 -2.19 30.60
N ALA A 27 -4.61 -3.07 29.60
CA ALA A 27 -4.25 -2.72 28.23
C ALA A 27 -5.31 -1.91 27.47
N TYR A 28 -6.60 -2.22 27.63
CA TYR A 28 -7.70 -1.46 27.02
C TYR A 28 -7.84 -0.08 27.66
N GLU A 29 -7.67 0.05 28.98
CA GLU A 29 -7.61 1.35 29.66
C GLU A 29 -6.40 2.18 29.23
N ILE A 30 -5.21 1.58 29.11
CA ILE A 30 -3.99 2.26 28.65
C ILE A 30 -4.16 2.73 27.20
N PHE A 31 -4.75 1.90 26.33
CA PHE A 31 -5.05 2.26 24.94
C PHE A 31 -6.12 3.35 24.85
N ARG A 32 -7.19 3.27 25.66
CA ARG A 32 -8.25 4.29 25.72
C ARG A 32 -7.75 5.63 26.28
N ARG A 33 -6.88 5.62 27.30
CA ARG A 33 -6.20 6.83 27.82
C ARG A 33 -5.22 7.43 26.80
N ARG A 34 -4.51 6.60 26.02
CA ARG A 34 -3.65 7.06 24.90
C ARG A 34 -4.48 7.67 23.77
N ILE A 35 -5.59 7.04 23.37
CA ILE A 35 -6.52 7.56 22.35
C ILE A 35 -7.22 8.85 22.84
N ALA A 36 -7.58 8.96 24.13
CA ALA A 36 -8.17 10.16 24.71
C ALA A 36 -7.18 11.35 24.74
N ARG A 37 -5.88 11.10 24.96
CA ARG A 37 -4.83 12.12 24.82
C ARG A 37 -4.61 12.56 23.37
N LEU A 38 -4.81 11.65 22.40
CA LEU A 38 -4.74 11.94 20.96
C LEU A 38 -6.01 12.60 20.40
N LYS A 39 -7.15 12.47 21.08
CA LYS A 39 -8.43 13.10 20.74
C LYS A 39 -8.63 14.50 21.34
N LYS A 40 -7.59 15.16 21.85
CA LYS A 40 -7.66 16.63 21.97
C LYS A 40 -7.80 17.19 20.56
N PRO A 41 -8.86 17.96 20.24
CA PRO A 41 -9.04 18.49 18.91
C PRO A 41 -7.79 19.28 18.52
N VAL A 42 -7.19 18.97 17.37
CA VAL A 42 -6.11 19.77 16.78
C VAL A 42 -6.54 21.24 16.64
N ALA A 43 -7.86 21.49 16.55
CA ALA A 43 -8.45 22.82 16.60
C ALA A 43 -8.30 23.54 17.97
N VAL A 44 -8.34 22.82 19.10
CA VAL A 44 -8.20 23.43 20.44
C VAL A 44 -6.72 23.64 20.81
N VAL A 45 -5.81 22.75 20.39
CA VAL A 45 -4.36 22.97 20.57
C VAL A 45 -3.84 24.07 19.63
N ALA A 46 -4.35 24.15 18.40
CA ALA A 46 -4.02 25.24 17.48
C ALA A 46 -4.65 26.59 17.90
N ALA A 47 -5.88 26.60 18.43
CA ALA A 47 -6.50 27.84 18.94
C ALA A 47 -5.84 28.35 20.23
N THR A 48 -5.34 27.45 21.08
CA THR A 48 -4.65 27.83 22.33
C THR A 48 -3.19 28.27 22.08
N ALA A 49 -2.51 27.67 21.08
CA ALA A 49 -1.15 28.07 20.67
C ALA A 49 -1.10 29.38 19.85
N VAL A 50 -2.22 29.83 19.27
CA VAL A 50 -2.30 31.12 18.57
C VAL A 50 -2.54 32.28 19.55
N LYS A 51 -3.13 32.02 20.72
CA LYS A 51 -3.38 33.04 21.75
C LYS A 51 -2.18 33.32 22.67
N LYS A 52 -1.27 32.37 22.87
CA LYS A 52 -0.03 32.59 23.64
C LYS A 52 1.18 32.76 22.71
N GLY A 53 1.58 34.02 22.48
CA GLY A 53 2.94 34.34 22.01
C GLY A 53 3.18 34.54 20.50
N THR A 54 2.21 35.01 19.71
CA THR A 54 2.54 35.54 18.37
C THR A 54 3.10 36.96 18.51
N SER A 55 4.38 37.15 18.16
CA SER A 55 5.00 38.48 18.21
C SER A 55 4.25 39.47 17.32
N ARG A 56 4.28 40.77 17.67
CA ARG A 56 3.61 41.84 16.90
C ARG A 56 4.04 41.83 15.42
N ALA A 57 5.28 41.42 15.13
CA ALA A 57 5.82 41.26 13.78
C ALA A 57 5.18 40.09 13.00
N GLU A 58 4.92 38.96 13.65
CA GLU A 58 4.34 37.77 13.00
C GLU A 58 2.87 37.99 12.63
N ARG A 59 2.12 38.72 13.48
CA ARG A 59 0.75 39.15 13.17
C ARG A 59 0.69 40.11 11.98
N ARG A 60 1.61 41.08 11.92
CA ARG A 60 1.74 41.99 10.77
C ARG A 60 2.00 41.23 9.47
N LYS A 61 2.89 40.24 9.50
CA LYS A 61 3.23 39.42 8.32
C LYS A 61 2.06 38.54 7.85
N LEU A 62 1.32 37.94 8.78
CA LEU A 62 0.10 37.18 8.48
C LEU A 62 -0.97 38.05 7.82
N ASN A 63 -1.18 39.27 8.33
CA ASN A 63 -2.14 40.21 7.75
C ASN A 63 -1.73 40.66 6.35
N GLN A 64 -0.44 40.91 6.11
CA GLN A 64 0.09 41.25 4.78
C GLN A 64 -0.10 40.10 3.77
N ILE A 65 0.09 38.84 4.18
CA ILE A 65 -0.12 37.66 3.34
C ILE A 65 -1.61 37.51 2.98
N LYS A 66 -2.51 37.69 3.96
CA LYS A 66 -3.96 37.66 3.72
C LYS A 66 -4.39 38.77 2.74
N ALA A 67 -3.89 39.98 2.93
CA ALA A 67 -4.19 41.12 2.06
C ALA A 67 -3.73 40.86 0.62
N ARG A 68 -2.46 40.44 0.42
CA ARG A 68 -1.91 40.15 -0.92
C ARG A 68 -2.64 39.00 -1.62
N ALA A 69 -2.92 37.90 -0.91
CA ALA A 69 -3.66 36.78 -1.48
C ALA A 69 -5.11 37.16 -1.81
N GLY A 70 -5.72 38.00 -0.97
CA GLY A 70 -7.06 38.54 -1.19
C GLY A 70 -7.13 39.43 -2.43
N SER A 71 -6.21 40.38 -2.59
CA SER A 71 -6.18 41.27 -3.77
C SER A 71 -5.93 40.51 -5.07
N LYS A 72 -5.00 39.54 -5.07
CA LYS A 72 -4.77 38.68 -6.25
C LYS A 72 -6.01 37.89 -6.67
N ALA A 73 -6.76 37.37 -5.69
CA ALA A 73 -7.99 36.63 -5.97
C ALA A 73 -9.10 37.51 -6.55
N VAL A 74 -9.16 38.80 -6.16
CA VAL A 74 -10.14 39.76 -6.72
C VAL A 74 -9.79 40.09 -8.18
N VAL A 75 -8.52 40.32 -8.48
CA VAL A 75 -8.06 40.59 -9.87
C VAL A 75 -8.33 39.37 -10.77
N GLU A 76 -8.06 38.17 -10.27
CA GLU A 76 -8.26 36.92 -11.01
C GLU A 76 -9.75 36.61 -11.21
N ALA A 77 -10.59 36.83 -10.19
CA ALA A 77 -12.04 36.68 -10.33
C ALA A 77 -12.63 37.64 -11.36
N ARG A 78 -12.11 38.89 -11.42
CA ARG A 78 -12.54 39.90 -12.40
C ARG A 78 -12.18 39.52 -13.83
N LYS A 79 -11.00 38.91 -14.05
CA LYS A 79 -10.60 38.36 -15.36
C LYS A 79 -11.47 37.17 -15.80
N LEU A 80 -12.00 36.42 -14.84
CA LEU A 80 -12.79 35.22 -15.08
C LEU A 80 -14.32 35.47 -15.05
N GLY A 81 -14.77 36.72 -14.85
CA GLY A 81 -16.19 37.06 -14.78
C GLY A 81 -16.96 36.45 -13.60
N ILE A 82 -16.28 36.02 -12.54
CA ILE A 82 -16.89 35.29 -11.40
C ILE A 82 -16.90 36.11 -10.11
N ASN A 83 -17.84 35.80 -9.22
CA ASN A 83 -17.91 36.45 -7.89
C ASN A 83 -16.64 36.14 -7.06
N PRO A 84 -15.90 37.17 -6.59
CA PRO A 84 -14.59 36.99 -5.94
C PRO A 84 -14.67 36.34 -4.56
N THR A 85 -15.84 36.27 -3.93
CA THR A 85 -15.99 35.92 -2.51
C THR A 85 -15.44 34.54 -2.17
N ASN A 86 -15.82 33.53 -2.95
CA ASN A 86 -15.38 32.14 -2.73
C ASN A 86 -13.91 31.92 -3.13
N LEU A 87 -13.46 32.57 -4.21
CA LEU A 87 -12.07 32.48 -4.68
C LEU A 87 -11.09 33.14 -3.70
N LYS A 88 -11.48 34.30 -3.14
CA LYS A 88 -10.72 35.02 -2.10
C LYS A 88 -10.51 34.17 -0.86
N LYS A 89 -11.56 33.51 -0.36
CA LYS A 89 -11.48 32.60 0.80
C LYS A 89 -10.53 31.43 0.54
N LYS A 90 -10.62 30.80 -0.63
CA LYS A 90 -9.78 29.66 -1.04
C LYS A 90 -8.29 30.05 -1.17
N LYS A 91 -8.00 31.18 -1.84
CA LYS A 91 -6.62 31.66 -2.05
C LYS A 91 -5.96 32.11 -0.75
N ILE A 92 -6.71 32.80 0.13
CA ILE A 92 -6.20 33.18 1.47
C ILE A 92 -5.89 31.92 2.30
N GLN A 93 -6.78 30.92 2.31
CA GLN A 93 -6.56 29.67 3.04
C GLN A 93 -5.31 28.92 2.55
N MET A 94 -5.11 28.87 1.23
CA MET A 94 -3.95 28.22 0.62
C MET A 94 -2.64 28.95 0.92
N ALA A 95 -2.64 30.28 0.87
CA ALA A 95 -1.48 31.11 1.19
C ALA A 95 -1.07 30.96 2.67
N LEU A 96 -2.04 30.91 3.58
CA LEU A 96 -1.79 30.67 5.01
C LEU A 96 -1.23 29.27 5.27
N LYS A 97 -1.74 28.25 4.59
CA LYS A 97 -1.23 26.87 4.70
C LYS A 97 0.22 26.77 4.21
N LYS A 98 0.56 27.39 3.07
CA LYS A 98 1.95 27.46 2.58
C LYS A 98 2.87 28.17 3.56
N TYR A 99 2.42 29.28 4.16
CA TYR A 99 3.21 30.01 5.15
C TYR A 99 3.46 29.19 6.43
N GLN A 100 2.45 28.45 6.92
CA GLN A 100 2.61 27.56 8.08
C GLN A 100 3.61 26.42 7.81
N ILE A 101 3.57 25.82 6.61
CA ILE A 101 4.54 24.79 6.21
C ILE A 101 5.96 25.37 6.20
N ARG A 102 6.13 26.58 5.65
CA ARG A 102 7.43 27.27 5.63
C ARG A 102 7.95 27.56 7.04
N LEU A 103 7.10 28.05 7.95
CA LEU A 103 7.49 28.28 9.35
C LEU A 103 7.88 26.98 10.06
N LYS A 104 7.15 25.87 9.81
CA LYS A 104 7.48 24.56 10.38
C LYS A 104 8.86 24.09 9.91
N ARG A 105 9.17 24.25 8.62
CA ARG A 105 10.50 23.93 8.05
C ARG A 105 11.61 24.81 8.66
N GLN A 106 11.38 26.11 8.80
CA GLN A 106 12.35 27.02 9.42
C GLN A 106 12.60 26.71 10.90
N ARG A 107 11.57 26.32 11.66
CA ARG A 107 11.73 25.88 13.06
C ARG A 107 12.52 24.58 13.17
N ILE A 108 12.28 23.62 12.27
CA ILE A 108 13.06 22.38 12.22
C ILE A 108 14.53 22.67 11.88
N ALA A 109 14.78 23.51 10.87
CA ALA A 109 16.14 23.91 10.50
C ALA A 109 16.87 24.65 11.63
N ARG A 110 16.16 25.54 12.37
CA ARG A 110 16.75 26.26 13.51
C ARG A 110 17.08 25.33 14.68
N VAL A 111 16.21 24.35 14.97
CA VAL A 111 16.49 23.34 16.01
C VAL A 111 17.66 22.45 15.60
N ALA A 112 17.76 22.08 14.32
CA ALA A 112 18.91 21.33 13.80
C ALA A 112 20.21 22.14 13.95
N PHE A 113 20.19 23.42 13.57
CA PHE A 113 21.34 24.33 13.68
C PHE A 113 21.77 24.57 15.14
N GLU A 114 20.83 24.79 16.07
CA GLU A 114 21.16 24.95 17.50
C GLU A 114 21.71 23.66 18.11
N LYS A 115 21.21 22.49 17.71
CA LYS A 115 21.78 21.20 18.12
C LYS A 115 23.21 21.01 17.58
N GLU A 116 23.47 21.42 16.35
CA GLU A 116 24.79 21.37 15.74
C GLU A 116 25.78 22.33 16.42
N LYS A 117 25.32 23.54 16.76
CA LYS A 117 26.11 24.54 17.50
C LYS A 117 26.40 24.08 18.92
N ALA A 118 25.44 23.49 19.62
CA ALA A 118 25.62 22.91 20.94
C ALA A 118 26.61 21.72 20.91
N ALA A 119 26.52 20.85 19.91
CA ALA A 119 27.48 19.76 19.71
C ALA A 119 28.90 20.27 19.45
N THR A 120 29.03 21.34 18.64
CA THR A 120 30.33 21.95 18.32
C THR A 120 30.96 22.64 19.55
N ASN A 121 30.16 23.32 20.37
CA ASN A 121 30.63 23.92 21.62
C ASN A 121 31.03 22.85 22.65
N ALA A 122 30.28 21.75 22.77
CA ALA A 122 30.63 20.62 23.62
C ALA A 122 31.97 19.98 23.21
N ILE A 123 32.25 19.88 21.91
CA ILE A 123 33.54 19.40 21.38
C ILE A 123 34.69 20.36 21.71
N LYS A 124 34.47 21.68 21.64
CA LYS A 124 35.48 22.68 22.01
C LYS A 124 35.81 22.64 23.51
N VAL A 125 34.81 22.47 24.38
CA VAL A 125 35.00 22.33 25.84
C VAL A 125 35.72 21.02 26.17
N ALA A 126 35.36 19.92 25.50
CA ALA A 126 36.03 18.62 25.68
C ALA A 126 37.49 18.62 25.18
N LYS A 127 37.82 19.35 24.10
CA LYS A 127 39.21 19.54 23.65
C LYS A 127 40.05 20.36 24.64
N LYS A 128 39.45 21.29 25.38
CA LYS A 128 40.12 22.13 26.38
C LYS A 128 40.35 21.39 27.71
N ALA A 129 39.57 20.35 28.00
CA ALA A 129 39.60 19.59 29.26
C ALA A 129 40.61 18.42 29.29
N GLY A 130 41.51 18.32 28.30
CA GLY A 130 42.78 17.59 28.42
C GLY A 130 42.75 16.16 28.98
N THR A 131 41.71 15.36 28.75
CA THR A 131 41.67 13.97 29.24
C THR A 131 41.53 12.99 28.09
N ALA A 132 42.51 12.09 27.97
CA ALA A 132 42.67 11.12 26.89
C ALA A 132 41.55 10.06 26.81
N SER A 133 40.62 10.03 27.77
CA SER A 133 39.51 9.06 27.82
C SER A 133 38.25 9.49 27.03
N GLY A 134 38.11 10.78 26.67
CA GLY A 134 36.93 11.29 25.96
C GLY A 134 36.93 11.15 24.44
N LYS A 135 38.11 10.94 23.81
CA LYS A 135 38.24 10.88 22.34
C LYS A 135 37.64 9.61 21.72
N ALA A 136 37.55 8.51 22.46
CA ALA A 136 37.08 7.22 21.93
C ALA A 136 35.55 7.08 21.90
N LYS A 137 34.79 7.85 22.70
CA LYS A 137 33.34 7.65 22.87
C LYS A 137 32.44 8.57 22.04
N MET A 138 32.98 9.62 21.42
CA MET A 138 32.18 10.60 20.65
C MET A 138 32.25 10.42 19.12
N GLN A 139 33.14 9.59 18.58
CA GLN A 139 33.16 9.28 17.15
C GLN A 139 32.02 8.32 16.73
N THR A 140 31.37 7.68 17.70
CA THR A 140 30.34 6.65 17.50
C THR A 140 28.91 7.19 17.37
N GLN A 141 28.63 8.43 17.79
CA GLN A 141 27.25 8.95 17.83
C GLN A 141 26.88 9.96 16.72
N ARG A 142 27.84 10.51 15.98
CA ARG A 142 27.56 11.45 14.88
C ARG A 142 27.30 10.75 13.53
N ALA A 143 27.55 9.44 13.44
CA ALA A 143 27.45 8.65 12.22
C ALA A 143 26.12 7.88 12.04
N SER A 144 25.21 7.89 13.01
CA SER A 144 24.16 6.85 13.09
C SER A 144 22.80 7.18 12.46
N LEU A 145 22.56 8.35 11.86
CA LEU A 145 21.18 8.72 11.49
C LEU A 145 20.91 9.29 10.09
N SER A 146 21.90 9.46 9.20
CA SER A 146 21.60 9.72 7.77
C SER A 146 22.66 9.28 6.77
N SER A 147 23.61 8.44 7.17
CA SER A 147 24.78 8.13 6.33
C SER A 147 25.27 6.69 6.45
N SER A 148 24.58 5.78 7.16
CA SER A 148 25.06 4.39 7.28
C SER A 148 24.90 3.60 5.99
N LEU A 149 23.81 3.76 5.24
CA LEU A 149 23.62 3.09 3.94
C LEU A 149 24.54 3.67 2.86
N ALA A 150 24.56 5.01 2.72
CA ALA A 150 25.40 5.67 1.72
C ALA A 150 26.92 5.57 2.01
N MET A 151 27.35 5.58 3.29
CA MET A 151 28.77 5.34 3.62
C MET A 151 29.16 3.87 3.55
N PHE A 152 28.25 2.92 3.83
CA PHE A 152 28.52 1.50 3.64
C PHE A 152 28.66 1.18 2.14
N GLU A 153 27.74 1.67 1.31
CA GLU A 153 27.84 1.58 -0.15
C GLU A 153 29.10 2.27 -0.70
N LEU A 154 29.43 3.48 -0.24
CA LEU A 154 30.64 4.17 -0.70
C LEU A 154 31.93 3.47 -0.25
N LYS A 155 31.96 2.85 0.93
CA LYS A 155 33.15 2.14 1.44
C LYS A 155 33.35 0.80 0.74
N ASP A 156 32.27 0.08 0.43
CA ASP A 156 32.33 -1.13 -0.41
C ASP A 156 32.70 -0.80 -1.84
N VAL A 157 32.18 0.30 -2.42
CA VAL A 157 32.60 0.79 -3.74
C VAL A 157 34.08 1.18 -3.75
N TYR A 158 34.59 1.82 -2.70
CA TYR A 158 36.02 2.17 -2.60
C TYR A 158 36.92 0.93 -2.40
N SER A 159 36.53 0.02 -1.50
CA SER A 159 37.19 -1.28 -1.29
C SER A 159 37.30 -2.07 -2.59
N ASN A 160 36.16 -2.22 -3.28
CA ASN A 160 36.05 -2.95 -4.54
C ASN A 160 36.78 -2.25 -5.68
N SER A 161 36.90 -0.91 -5.65
CA SER A 161 37.70 -0.19 -6.66
C SER A 161 39.18 -0.60 -6.64
N THR A 162 39.75 -0.85 -5.46
CA THR A 162 41.12 -1.32 -5.28
C THR A 162 41.28 -2.76 -5.76
N LEU A 163 40.31 -3.62 -5.43
CA LEU A 163 40.32 -5.05 -5.78
C LEU A 163 40.07 -5.29 -7.27
N LEU A 164 39.23 -4.49 -7.92
CA LEU A 164 39.00 -4.54 -9.38
C LEU A 164 40.18 -3.99 -10.19
N SER A 165 41.01 -3.16 -9.56
CA SER A 165 42.19 -2.56 -10.18
C SER A 165 43.45 -3.42 -10.05
N SER A 166 43.42 -4.51 -9.27
CA SER A 166 44.57 -5.40 -9.10
C SER A 166 44.95 -6.08 -10.42
N HIS A 167 46.26 -6.30 -10.60
CA HIS A 167 46.78 -7.08 -11.73
C HIS A 167 46.54 -8.59 -11.56
N LEU A 168 46.49 -9.07 -10.32
CA LEU A 168 46.19 -10.45 -9.99
C LEU A 168 44.67 -10.66 -9.85
N PRO A 169 44.14 -11.81 -10.31
CA PRO A 169 42.73 -12.14 -10.13
C PRO A 169 42.39 -12.32 -8.64
N PRO A 170 41.20 -11.87 -8.19
CA PRO A 170 40.69 -12.18 -6.85
C PRO A 170 40.59 -13.69 -6.62
N ALA A 171 40.81 -14.13 -5.39
CA ALA A 171 40.67 -15.53 -5.03
C ALA A 171 39.21 -15.99 -5.23
N LEU A 172 39.03 -17.12 -5.93
CA LEU A 172 37.73 -17.74 -6.14
C LEU A 172 37.43 -18.69 -4.98
N SER A 173 36.56 -18.29 -4.07
CA SER A 173 36.15 -19.12 -2.92
C SER A 173 34.64 -19.34 -2.96
N LEU A 174 34.22 -20.39 -3.68
CA LEU A 174 32.80 -20.72 -3.82
C LEU A 174 32.24 -21.25 -2.50
N SER A 175 31.11 -20.69 -2.09
CA SER A 175 30.33 -21.16 -0.95
C SER A 175 28.84 -21.10 -1.27
N PRO A 176 28.01 -21.92 -0.61
CA PRO A 176 26.56 -21.80 -0.72
C PRO A 176 26.12 -20.39 -0.35
N LYS A 177 25.26 -19.79 -1.19
CA LYS A 177 24.72 -18.46 -0.93
C LYS A 177 23.85 -18.53 0.34
N PRO A 178 24.08 -17.66 1.34
CA PRO A 178 23.23 -17.64 2.53
C PRO A 178 21.78 -17.36 2.18
N ASP A 179 20.83 -18.01 2.83
CA ASP A 179 19.41 -17.76 2.59
C ASP A 179 18.99 -16.34 2.97
N LEU A 180 18.04 -15.75 2.24
CA LEU A 180 17.46 -14.44 2.57
C LEU A 180 16.71 -14.48 3.90
N ILE A 181 15.98 -15.58 4.14
CA ILE A 181 15.35 -15.88 5.42
C ILE A 181 16.11 -17.06 6.01
N GLN A 182 16.78 -16.84 7.14
CA GLN A 182 17.62 -17.86 7.76
C GLN A 182 16.85 -19.18 7.94
N GLY A 183 17.35 -20.25 7.31
CA GLY A 183 16.78 -21.60 7.39
C GLY A 183 15.68 -21.90 6.37
N ILE A 184 15.33 -20.98 5.48
CA ILE A 184 14.38 -21.20 4.39
C ILE A 184 15.10 -20.94 3.06
N PRO A 185 15.31 -21.98 2.22
CA PRO A 185 15.96 -21.81 0.93
C PRO A 185 15.26 -20.75 0.08
N ASP A 186 16.04 -19.93 -0.64
CA ASP A 186 15.50 -18.86 -1.48
C ASP A 186 14.51 -19.38 -2.54
N GLY A 187 14.72 -20.59 -3.06
CA GLY A 187 13.78 -21.24 -3.98
C GLY A 187 12.44 -21.56 -3.35
N ILE A 188 12.42 -22.03 -2.09
CA ILE A 188 11.17 -22.23 -1.33
C ILE A 188 10.51 -20.88 -1.03
N THR A 189 11.29 -19.86 -0.71
CA THR A 189 10.78 -18.50 -0.52
C THR A 189 10.11 -17.98 -1.80
N ALA A 190 10.64 -18.29 -2.99
CA ALA A 190 10.05 -17.92 -4.28
C ALA A 190 8.67 -18.56 -4.53
N LEU A 191 8.40 -19.72 -3.94
CA LEU A 191 7.09 -20.39 -4.01
C LEU A 191 6.10 -19.80 -3.00
N VAL A 192 6.56 -19.50 -1.78
CA VAL A 192 5.70 -19.04 -0.68
C VAL A 192 5.34 -17.55 -0.80
N ALA A 193 6.29 -16.71 -1.21
CA ALA A 193 6.13 -15.26 -1.24
C ALA A 193 4.94 -14.76 -2.10
N PRO A 194 4.74 -15.19 -3.36
CA PRO A 194 3.60 -14.74 -4.16
C PRO A 194 2.26 -15.18 -3.56
N VAL A 195 2.16 -16.40 -3.02
CA VAL A 195 0.96 -16.90 -2.35
C VAL A 195 0.65 -16.05 -1.12
N ALA A 196 1.66 -15.78 -0.27
CA ALA A 196 1.49 -14.92 0.90
C ALA A 196 1.05 -13.50 0.50
N ALA A 197 1.68 -12.92 -0.53
CA ALA A 197 1.34 -11.59 -1.02
C ALA A 197 -0.10 -11.52 -1.56
N TYR A 198 -0.55 -12.53 -2.29
CA TYR A 198 -1.93 -12.66 -2.76
C TYR A 198 -2.93 -12.55 -1.62
N TRP A 199 -2.77 -13.39 -0.59
CA TRP A 199 -3.71 -13.45 0.53
C TRP A 199 -3.66 -12.19 1.38
N ILE A 200 -2.46 -11.66 1.65
CA ILE A 200 -2.30 -10.42 2.41
C ILE A 200 -2.98 -9.25 1.69
N MET A 201 -2.72 -9.06 0.40
CA MET A 201 -3.31 -7.97 -0.39
C MET A 201 -4.83 -8.14 -0.51
N SER A 202 -5.31 -9.34 -0.78
CA SER A 202 -6.75 -9.63 -0.87
C SER A 202 -7.47 -9.37 0.46
N ILE A 203 -6.86 -9.74 1.59
CA ILE A 203 -7.40 -9.43 2.93
C ILE A 203 -7.39 -7.93 3.20
N VAL A 204 -6.35 -7.19 2.78
CA VAL A 204 -6.35 -5.72 2.90
C VAL A 204 -7.53 -5.10 2.15
N PHE A 205 -7.80 -5.53 0.92
CA PHE A 205 -8.96 -5.06 0.17
C PHE A 205 -10.29 -5.51 0.77
N LEU A 206 -10.35 -6.72 1.34
CA LEU A 206 -11.52 -7.18 2.10
C LEU A 206 -11.80 -6.31 3.32
N ILE A 207 -10.77 -5.89 4.04
CA ILE A 207 -10.90 -4.96 5.18
C ILE A 207 -11.39 -3.60 4.68
N ILE A 208 -10.82 -3.09 3.58
CA ILE A 208 -11.27 -1.82 2.96
C ILE A 208 -12.76 -1.90 2.60
N ASP A 209 -13.18 -3.01 2.02
CA ASP A 209 -14.55 -3.29 1.60
C ASP A 209 -15.51 -3.41 2.79
N THR A 210 -15.20 -4.31 3.73
CA THR A 210 -16.02 -4.62 4.91
C THR A 210 -16.27 -3.38 5.78
N TYR A 211 -15.23 -2.55 5.98
CA TYR A 211 -15.33 -1.34 6.81
C TYR A 211 -15.68 -0.08 6.01
N GLN A 212 -15.88 -0.20 4.69
CA GLN A 212 -16.26 0.88 3.78
C GLN A 212 -15.30 2.07 3.92
N LEU A 213 -13.99 1.78 3.91
CA LEU A 213 -12.93 2.75 4.18
C LEU A 213 -12.65 3.67 2.98
N ALA A 214 -12.92 3.18 1.77
CA ALA A 214 -12.55 3.83 0.51
C ALA A 214 -13.71 3.98 -0.48
N GLU A 215 -14.97 4.06 -0.02
CA GLU A 215 -16.17 4.17 -0.87
C GLU A 215 -16.12 5.28 -1.93
N LYS A 216 -15.36 6.34 -1.70
CA LYS A 216 -15.15 7.42 -2.67
C LYS A 216 -14.39 6.97 -3.93
N TYR A 217 -13.63 5.88 -3.83
CA TYR A 217 -12.72 5.36 -4.86
C TYR A 217 -13.18 4.01 -5.42
N ARG A 218 -14.32 3.51 -4.97
CA ARG A 218 -14.90 2.24 -5.43
C ARG A 218 -15.46 2.41 -6.85
N ILE A 219 -15.16 1.44 -7.72
CA ILE A 219 -15.65 1.44 -9.11
C ILE A 219 -17.15 1.12 -9.13
N HIS A 220 -17.51 -0.08 -8.67
CA HIS A 220 -18.89 -0.57 -8.64
C HIS A 220 -19.46 -0.65 -7.23
N PRO A 221 -20.73 -0.27 -6.99
CA PRO A 221 -21.35 -0.36 -5.67
C PRO A 221 -21.48 -1.82 -5.20
N PRO A 222 -21.49 -2.09 -3.88
CA PRO A 222 -21.54 -3.47 -3.34
C PRO A 222 -22.74 -4.29 -3.82
N GLU A 223 -23.89 -3.65 -4.05
CA GLU A 223 -25.08 -4.34 -4.55
C GLU A 223 -24.86 -4.90 -5.97
N GLU A 224 -24.03 -4.23 -6.78
CA GLU A 224 -23.71 -4.68 -8.13
C GLU A 224 -22.78 -5.89 -8.10
N VAL A 225 -21.80 -5.91 -7.18
CA VAL A 225 -20.91 -7.06 -6.95
C VAL A 225 -21.73 -8.32 -6.65
N VAL A 226 -22.71 -8.21 -5.75
CA VAL A 226 -23.55 -9.34 -5.32
C VAL A 226 -24.54 -9.78 -6.41
N SER A 227 -25.12 -8.82 -7.15
CA SER A 227 -26.18 -9.13 -8.12
C SER A 227 -25.67 -9.57 -9.48
N ARG A 228 -24.49 -9.11 -9.91
CA ARG A 228 -23.97 -9.35 -11.27
C ARG A 228 -22.94 -10.47 -11.34
N ASN A 229 -22.24 -10.76 -10.25
CA ASN A 229 -21.29 -11.89 -10.23
C ASN A 229 -22.04 -13.21 -10.18
N LYS A 230 -21.65 -14.14 -11.06
CA LYS A 230 -22.23 -15.49 -11.18
C LYS A 230 -21.47 -16.54 -10.38
N ALA A 231 -20.30 -16.19 -9.83
CA ALA A 231 -19.53 -17.06 -8.97
C ALA A 231 -19.71 -16.64 -7.51
N SER A 232 -19.87 -17.62 -6.63
CA SER A 232 -19.97 -17.34 -5.20
C SER A 232 -18.59 -17.06 -4.60
N PHE A 233 -18.53 -16.31 -3.50
CA PHE A 233 -17.25 -16.04 -2.83
C PHE A 233 -16.52 -17.32 -2.40
N ASN A 234 -17.25 -18.31 -1.88
CA ASN A 234 -16.65 -19.59 -1.46
C ASN A 234 -16.11 -20.41 -2.63
N GLU A 235 -16.80 -20.36 -3.77
CA GLU A 235 -16.33 -20.99 -5.00
C GLU A 235 -15.01 -20.36 -5.47
N VAL A 236 -14.93 -19.02 -5.47
CA VAL A 236 -13.70 -18.30 -5.79
C VAL A 236 -12.55 -18.68 -4.87
N LEU A 237 -12.79 -18.70 -3.55
CA LEU A 237 -11.76 -19.08 -2.58
C LEU A 237 -11.26 -20.52 -2.77
N PHE A 238 -12.17 -21.45 -3.06
CA PHE A 238 -11.82 -22.85 -3.26
C PHE A 238 -10.97 -23.03 -4.53
N GLU A 239 -11.38 -22.44 -5.65
CA GLU A 239 -10.64 -22.57 -6.91
C GLU A 239 -9.24 -21.94 -6.83
N VAL A 240 -9.13 -20.75 -6.22
CA VAL A 240 -7.83 -20.10 -5.97
C VAL A 240 -6.94 -20.96 -5.07
N PHE A 241 -7.50 -21.59 -4.05
CA PHE A 241 -6.75 -22.48 -3.17
C PHE A 241 -6.23 -23.71 -3.93
N CYS A 242 -7.08 -24.35 -4.76
CA CYS A 242 -6.66 -25.44 -5.63
C CYS A 242 -5.57 -25.00 -6.61
N GLN A 243 -5.69 -23.81 -7.19
CA GLN A 243 -4.67 -23.26 -8.08
C GLN A 243 -3.34 -23.12 -7.34
N HIS A 244 -3.29 -22.49 -6.17
CA HIS A 244 -2.05 -22.36 -5.40
C HIS A 244 -1.41 -23.71 -5.05
N ILE A 245 -2.20 -24.76 -4.78
CA ILE A 245 -1.65 -26.12 -4.58
C ILE A 245 -0.94 -26.61 -5.85
N ILE A 246 -1.60 -26.52 -7.01
CA ILE A 246 -1.05 -26.97 -8.30
C ILE A 246 0.22 -26.18 -8.63
N GLN A 247 0.18 -24.86 -8.49
CA GLN A 247 1.31 -23.97 -8.77
C GLN A 247 2.50 -24.25 -7.85
N THR A 248 2.24 -24.41 -6.55
CA THR A 248 3.28 -24.71 -5.55
C THR A 248 3.88 -26.09 -5.79
N PHE A 249 3.05 -27.10 -6.10
CA PHE A 249 3.53 -28.44 -6.41
C PHE A 249 4.43 -28.43 -7.64
N PHE A 250 4.00 -27.83 -8.75
CA PHE A 250 4.79 -27.75 -9.97
C PHE A 250 6.08 -26.94 -9.76
N GLY A 251 5.99 -25.79 -9.10
CA GLY A 251 7.16 -24.98 -8.76
C GLY A 251 8.14 -25.71 -7.83
N TYR A 252 7.63 -26.52 -6.91
CA TYR A 252 8.46 -27.38 -6.06
C TYR A 252 9.16 -28.47 -6.88
N CYS A 253 8.47 -29.11 -7.83
CA CYS A 253 9.10 -30.05 -8.75
C CYS A 253 10.25 -29.41 -9.53
N LEU A 254 10.07 -28.18 -10.06
CA LEU A 254 11.15 -27.45 -10.73
C LEU A 254 12.32 -27.14 -9.79
N TYR A 255 12.01 -26.68 -8.58
CA TYR A 255 13.01 -26.38 -7.55
C TYR A 255 13.90 -27.58 -7.21
N LEU A 256 13.39 -28.82 -7.27
CA LEU A 256 14.20 -30.02 -7.04
C LEU A 256 15.31 -30.22 -8.08
N TYR A 257 15.16 -29.64 -9.27
CA TYR A 257 16.17 -29.68 -10.34
C TYR A 257 17.07 -28.44 -10.37
N ASP A 258 16.74 -27.39 -9.60
CA ASP A 258 17.54 -26.18 -9.59
C ASP A 258 18.88 -26.40 -8.86
N PRO A 259 20.01 -25.95 -9.45
CA PRO A 259 21.29 -26.03 -8.77
C PRO A 259 21.28 -25.14 -7.53
N LYS A 260 21.94 -25.61 -6.47
CA LYS A 260 22.08 -24.81 -5.24
C LYS A 260 22.75 -23.47 -5.56
N PRO A 261 22.17 -22.33 -5.17
CA PRO A 261 22.78 -21.03 -5.40
C PRO A 261 24.14 -20.93 -4.69
N MET A 262 25.16 -20.55 -5.45
CA MET A 262 26.52 -20.31 -4.93
C MET A 262 26.84 -18.81 -4.95
N THR A 263 27.82 -18.40 -4.14
CA THR A 263 28.40 -17.05 -4.08
C THR A 263 29.92 -17.16 -3.89
N GLY A 264 30.65 -16.04 -3.95
CA GLY A 264 32.11 -15.97 -3.87
C GLY A 264 32.82 -15.91 -5.21
N TYR A 265 32.06 -15.73 -6.31
CA TYR A 265 32.60 -15.53 -7.67
C TYR A 265 32.38 -14.10 -8.19
N GLU A 266 31.60 -13.28 -7.48
CA GLU A 266 31.15 -11.97 -7.92
C GLU A 266 32.33 -11.01 -8.17
N ASP A 267 33.29 -10.97 -7.24
CA ASP A 267 34.49 -10.14 -7.36
C ASP A 267 35.36 -10.58 -8.54
N PHE A 268 35.54 -11.89 -8.71
CA PHE A 268 36.27 -12.43 -9.86
C PHE A 268 35.57 -12.08 -11.18
N GLN A 269 34.24 -12.17 -11.24
CA GLN A 269 33.48 -11.81 -12.45
C GLN A 269 33.59 -10.33 -12.78
N MET A 270 33.42 -9.46 -11.78
CA MET A 270 33.59 -8.02 -11.97
C MET A 270 35.03 -7.68 -12.37
N TRP A 271 36.05 -8.34 -11.79
CA TRP A 271 37.45 -8.18 -12.19
C TRP A 271 37.67 -8.61 -13.64
N ARG A 272 37.11 -9.74 -14.05
CA ARG A 272 37.17 -10.24 -15.43
C ARG A 272 36.54 -9.23 -16.40
N ILE A 273 35.38 -8.67 -16.07
CA ILE A 273 34.74 -7.60 -16.86
C ILE A 273 35.66 -6.37 -16.94
N LYS A 274 36.29 -5.97 -15.82
CA LYS A 274 37.23 -4.84 -15.79
C LYS A 274 38.47 -5.09 -16.66
N ARG A 275 38.96 -6.32 -16.75
CA ARG A 275 40.08 -6.68 -17.66
C ARG A 275 39.66 -6.62 -19.13
N SER A 276 38.46 -7.10 -19.45
CA SER A 276 37.93 -7.04 -20.82
C SER A 276 37.55 -5.62 -21.27
N LEU A 277 37.12 -4.76 -20.33
CA LEU A 277 36.66 -3.40 -20.58
C LEU A 277 37.41 -2.40 -19.68
N PRO A 278 38.72 -2.16 -19.93
CA PRO A 278 39.58 -1.41 -19.02
C PRO A 278 39.19 0.07 -18.88
N LEU A 279 38.51 0.65 -19.88
CA LEU A 279 38.06 2.04 -19.86
C LEU A 279 36.87 2.30 -18.92
N LEU A 280 36.09 1.26 -18.57
CA LEU A 280 34.94 1.44 -17.69
C LEU A 280 35.39 1.67 -16.24
N PRO A 281 34.86 2.68 -15.54
CA PRO A 281 35.22 2.91 -14.15
C PRO A 281 34.68 1.80 -13.24
N SER A 282 35.42 1.42 -12.21
CA SER A 282 35.09 0.29 -11.34
C SER A 282 33.74 0.43 -10.64
N TRP A 283 33.36 1.66 -10.26
CA TRP A 283 32.04 1.93 -9.66
C TRP A 283 30.88 1.61 -10.62
N LEU A 284 31.07 1.81 -11.93
CA LEU A 284 30.04 1.52 -12.93
C LEU A 284 29.91 0.01 -13.13
N ILE A 285 31.02 -0.72 -13.17
CA ILE A 285 31.01 -2.19 -13.23
C ILE A 285 30.28 -2.75 -12.00
N TYR A 286 30.60 -2.24 -10.81
CA TYR A 286 29.93 -2.63 -9.57
C TYR A 286 28.43 -2.36 -9.63
N LEU A 287 28.02 -1.16 -10.03
CA LEU A 287 26.62 -0.76 -10.16
C LEU A 287 25.88 -1.65 -11.19
N VAL A 288 26.50 -1.87 -12.35
CA VAL A 288 25.91 -2.69 -13.42
C VAL A 288 25.74 -4.12 -12.97
N TYR A 289 26.80 -4.74 -12.45
CA TYR A 289 26.80 -6.15 -12.08
C TYR A 289 25.84 -6.45 -10.92
N ASN A 290 25.85 -5.62 -9.87
CA ASN A 290 25.07 -5.90 -8.66
C ASN A 290 23.60 -5.45 -8.74
N TYR A 291 23.27 -4.48 -9.60
CA TYR A 291 21.93 -3.88 -9.62
C TYR A 291 21.33 -3.82 -11.01
N LEU A 292 22.01 -3.17 -11.97
CA LEU A 292 21.37 -2.89 -13.26
C LEU A 292 21.16 -4.15 -14.10
N LEU A 293 22.04 -5.14 -13.99
CA LEU A 293 21.88 -6.42 -14.67
C LEU A 293 20.63 -7.16 -14.18
N SER A 294 20.44 -7.28 -12.86
CA SER A 294 19.22 -7.86 -12.29
C SER A 294 17.97 -7.07 -12.66
N GLY A 295 18.04 -5.73 -12.60
CA GLY A 295 16.94 -4.86 -13.03
C GLY A 295 16.58 -5.05 -14.51
N PHE A 296 17.58 -5.18 -15.38
CA PHE A 296 17.40 -5.45 -16.80
C PHE A 296 16.78 -6.83 -17.05
N LYS A 297 17.28 -7.88 -16.38
CA LYS A 297 16.70 -9.23 -16.48
C LYS A 297 15.23 -9.25 -16.07
N ILE A 298 14.89 -8.60 -14.96
CA ILE A 298 13.51 -8.47 -14.48
C ILE A 298 12.65 -7.68 -15.48
N LEU A 299 13.17 -6.59 -16.06
CA LEU A 299 12.44 -5.81 -17.06
C LEU A 299 12.13 -6.63 -18.32
N VAL A 300 13.11 -7.40 -18.81
CA VAL A 300 12.91 -8.34 -19.93
C VAL A 300 11.89 -9.41 -19.53
N ALA A 301 11.99 -9.97 -18.33
CA ALA A 301 11.05 -10.99 -17.83
C ALA A 301 9.62 -10.44 -17.74
N ILE A 302 9.42 -9.22 -17.24
CA ILE A 302 8.13 -8.51 -17.24
C ILE A 302 7.58 -8.38 -18.67
N THR A 303 8.43 -8.05 -19.63
CA THR A 303 8.02 -7.92 -21.05
C THR A 303 7.59 -9.27 -21.63
N ILE A 304 8.28 -10.35 -21.27
CA ILE A 304 7.89 -11.72 -21.66
C ILE A 304 6.55 -12.10 -21.03
N VAL A 305 6.34 -11.81 -19.74
CA VAL A 305 5.08 -12.07 -19.04
C VAL A 305 3.92 -11.32 -19.69
N ASP A 306 4.06 -10.01 -19.95
CA ASP A 306 3.03 -9.21 -20.63
C ASP A 306 2.71 -9.74 -22.01
N THR A 307 3.73 -10.14 -22.77
CA THR A 307 3.56 -10.72 -24.11
C THR A 307 2.81 -12.04 -24.05
N TRP A 308 3.25 -12.95 -23.18
CA TRP A 308 2.61 -14.24 -22.99
C TRP A 308 1.15 -14.11 -22.60
N GLN A 309 0.88 -13.28 -21.58
CA GLN A 309 -0.45 -13.02 -21.06
C GLN A 309 -1.34 -12.39 -22.12
N PHE A 310 -0.90 -11.34 -22.81
CA PHE A 310 -1.69 -10.69 -23.86
C PHE A 310 -2.12 -11.67 -24.96
N PHE A 311 -1.18 -12.44 -25.51
CA PHE A 311 -1.48 -13.31 -26.66
C PHE A 311 -2.40 -14.47 -26.27
N TRP A 312 -2.16 -15.12 -25.13
CA TRP A 312 -3.05 -16.18 -24.67
C TRP A 312 -4.42 -15.66 -24.25
N HIS A 313 -4.48 -14.54 -23.54
CA HIS A 313 -5.74 -13.92 -23.15
C HIS A 313 -6.57 -13.53 -24.37
N ARG A 314 -5.97 -12.86 -25.34
CA ARG A 314 -6.61 -12.52 -26.62
C ARG A 314 -7.03 -13.78 -27.38
N ALA A 315 -6.18 -14.80 -27.48
CA ALA A 315 -6.51 -16.06 -28.15
C ALA A 315 -7.72 -16.74 -27.51
N MET A 316 -7.78 -16.76 -26.17
CA MET A 316 -8.93 -17.30 -25.44
C MET A 316 -10.21 -16.53 -25.71
N HIS A 317 -10.17 -15.22 -25.92
CA HIS A 317 -11.34 -14.43 -26.31
C HIS A 317 -11.76 -14.61 -27.77
N LEU A 318 -10.81 -14.74 -28.68
CA LEU A 318 -11.11 -14.86 -30.12
C LEU A 318 -11.59 -16.26 -30.50
N ASN A 319 -11.12 -17.29 -29.78
CA ASN A 319 -11.50 -18.67 -30.03
C ASN A 319 -12.69 -19.10 -29.14
N LYS A 320 -13.83 -19.42 -29.76
CA LYS A 320 -15.06 -19.85 -29.03
C LYS A 320 -14.86 -21.06 -28.12
N PHE A 321 -14.04 -22.03 -28.53
CA PHE A 321 -13.76 -23.22 -27.74
C PHE A 321 -12.95 -22.86 -26.50
N LEU A 322 -11.87 -22.09 -26.66
CA LEU A 322 -11.03 -21.65 -25.55
C LEU A 322 -11.79 -20.77 -24.57
N TYR A 323 -12.58 -19.81 -25.08
CA TYR A 323 -13.44 -18.97 -24.24
C TYR A 323 -14.40 -19.82 -23.41
N LYS A 324 -15.19 -20.70 -24.07
CA LYS A 324 -16.25 -21.45 -23.40
C LYS A 324 -15.71 -22.39 -22.32
N HIS A 325 -14.55 -23.02 -22.52
CA HIS A 325 -14.06 -24.04 -21.60
C HIS A 325 -13.06 -23.52 -20.55
N PHE A 326 -12.37 -22.42 -20.83
CA PHE A 326 -11.36 -21.87 -19.94
C PHE A 326 -11.79 -20.50 -19.44
N HIS A 327 -11.72 -19.49 -20.31
CA HIS A 327 -11.72 -18.09 -19.88
C HIS A 327 -13.10 -17.54 -19.48
N SER A 328 -14.20 -18.14 -19.95
CA SER A 328 -15.55 -17.74 -19.54
C SER A 328 -15.80 -17.94 -18.04
N ARG A 329 -15.02 -18.82 -17.39
CA ARG A 329 -15.07 -19.00 -15.94
C ARG A 329 -14.62 -17.75 -15.22
N HIS A 330 -13.50 -17.16 -15.64
CA HIS A 330 -13.00 -15.89 -15.11
C HIS A 330 -14.04 -14.77 -15.26
N HIS A 331 -14.66 -14.65 -16.44
CA HIS A 331 -15.73 -13.68 -16.74
C HIS A 331 -17.07 -13.95 -16.04
N ARG A 332 -17.19 -14.99 -15.19
CA ARG A 332 -18.31 -15.09 -14.24
C ARG A 332 -18.23 -14.02 -13.15
N LEU A 333 -17.06 -13.41 -12.95
CA LEU A 333 -16.84 -12.25 -12.10
C LEU A 333 -17.00 -10.96 -12.89
N TYR A 334 -18.25 -10.62 -13.22
CA TYR A 334 -18.60 -9.42 -13.96
C TYR A 334 -18.06 -8.12 -13.31
N VAL A 335 -18.11 -8.04 -11.97
CA VAL A 335 -17.50 -6.98 -11.18
C VAL A 335 -16.28 -7.57 -10.48
N PRO A 336 -15.06 -7.27 -10.96
CA PRO A 336 -13.84 -7.74 -10.33
C PRO A 336 -13.69 -7.28 -8.89
N TYR A 337 -13.14 -8.17 -8.06
CA TYR A 337 -12.70 -7.88 -6.69
C TYR A 337 -11.43 -8.68 -6.40
N ALA A 338 -10.65 -8.26 -5.39
CA ALA A 338 -9.28 -8.73 -5.18
C ALA A 338 -9.09 -10.27 -5.16
N PHE A 339 -9.98 -11.02 -4.50
CA PHE A 339 -9.91 -12.50 -4.48
C PHE A 339 -10.28 -13.16 -5.82
N GLY A 340 -10.88 -12.42 -6.74
CA GLY A 340 -11.17 -12.87 -8.10
C GLY A 340 -9.96 -12.85 -9.03
N ALA A 341 -8.84 -12.26 -8.60
CA ALA A 341 -7.65 -12.06 -9.43
C ALA A 341 -7.06 -13.35 -10.01
N LEU A 342 -7.18 -14.46 -9.27
CA LEU A 342 -6.76 -15.80 -9.71
C LEU A 342 -7.97 -16.74 -9.82
N TYR A 343 -9.18 -16.21 -10.03
CA TYR A 343 -10.34 -17.05 -10.30
C TYR A 343 -10.39 -17.39 -11.79
N ASN A 344 -9.75 -18.48 -12.17
CA ASN A 344 -9.71 -18.99 -13.53
C ASN A 344 -9.86 -20.52 -13.55
N ALA A 345 -10.08 -21.08 -14.74
CA ALA A 345 -10.04 -22.53 -14.87
C ALA A 345 -8.62 -23.05 -14.53
N PRO A 346 -8.44 -24.20 -13.86
CA PRO A 346 -7.10 -24.66 -13.43
C PRO A 346 -6.06 -24.74 -14.55
N VAL A 347 -6.47 -25.15 -15.75
CA VAL A 347 -5.61 -25.19 -16.94
C VAL A 347 -5.20 -23.79 -17.40
N GLU A 348 -6.12 -22.83 -17.32
CA GLU A 348 -5.85 -21.44 -17.66
C GLU A 348 -4.89 -20.80 -16.66
N GLY A 349 -5.13 -20.96 -15.36
CA GLY A 349 -4.22 -20.43 -14.33
C GLY A 349 -2.82 -21.05 -14.39
N PHE A 350 -2.73 -22.34 -14.73
CA PHE A 350 -1.43 -22.96 -15.01
C PHE A 350 -0.77 -22.35 -16.26
N LEU A 351 -1.50 -22.21 -17.36
CA LEU A 351 -0.97 -21.71 -18.63
C LEU A 351 -0.57 -20.24 -18.58
N LEU A 352 -1.41 -19.37 -18.03
CA LEU A 352 -1.20 -17.94 -17.96
C LEU A 352 -0.21 -17.58 -16.84
N ASP A 353 -0.47 -18.06 -15.62
CA ASP A 353 0.24 -17.55 -14.44
C ASP A 353 1.54 -18.32 -14.18
N THR A 354 1.50 -19.66 -14.24
CA THR A 354 2.67 -20.51 -13.92
C THR A 354 3.63 -20.65 -15.08
N LEU A 355 3.14 -21.07 -16.26
CA LEU A 355 4.01 -21.24 -17.43
C LEU A 355 4.53 -19.89 -17.92
N GLY A 356 3.71 -18.84 -17.94
CA GLY A 356 4.14 -17.51 -18.38
C GLY A 356 5.31 -16.96 -17.54
N THR A 357 5.17 -16.97 -16.22
CA THR A 357 6.24 -16.49 -15.32
C THR A 357 7.44 -17.44 -15.26
N GLY A 358 7.22 -18.76 -15.36
CA GLY A 358 8.28 -19.76 -15.43
C GLY A 358 9.14 -19.65 -16.69
N ILE A 359 8.52 -19.47 -17.87
CA ILE A 359 9.22 -19.23 -19.14
C ILE A 359 10.04 -17.94 -19.06
N ALA A 360 9.47 -16.87 -18.50
CA ALA A 360 10.19 -15.61 -18.31
C ALA A 360 11.41 -15.79 -17.38
N ALA A 361 11.26 -16.54 -16.28
CA ALA A 361 12.35 -16.80 -15.34
C ALA A 361 13.49 -17.62 -15.97
N ILE A 362 13.15 -18.72 -16.67
CA ILE A 362 14.13 -19.61 -17.31
C ILE A 362 14.86 -18.88 -18.44
N SER A 363 14.13 -18.23 -19.35
CA SER A 363 14.71 -17.55 -20.52
C SER A 363 15.60 -16.36 -20.17
N THR A 364 15.35 -15.70 -19.03
CA THR A 364 16.18 -14.59 -18.55
C THR A 364 17.19 -15.02 -17.46
N PHE A 365 17.28 -16.33 -17.16
CA PHE A 365 18.17 -16.90 -16.16
C PHE A 365 18.01 -16.24 -14.78
N LEU A 366 16.78 -15.98 -14.34
CA LEU A 366 16.54 -15.38 -13.03
C LEU A 366 17.06 -16.29 -11.92
N THR A 367 17.75 -15.68 -10.96
CA THR A 367 18.10 -16.30 -9.69
C THR A 367 16.85 -16.47 -8.84
N PRO A 368 16.84 -17.38 -7.85
CA PRO A 368 15.69 -17.55 -6.95
C PRO A 368 15.23 -16.24 -6.29
N ARG A 369 16.16 -15.32 -5.95
CA ARG A 369 15.81 -14.01 -5.38
C ARG A 369 15.16 -13.07 -6.38
N GLU A 370 15.58 -13.09 -7.65
CA GLU A 370 14.91 -12.33 -8.71
C GLU A 370 13.53 -12.92 -9.00
N CYS A 371 13.36 -14.25 -8.92
CA CYS A 371 12.07 -14.93 -9.00
C CYS A 371 11.14 -14.53 -7.84
N ILE A 372 11.63 -14.47 -6.59
CA ILE A 372 10.85 -13.93 -5.45
C ILE A 372 10.27 -12.57 -5.81
N PHE A 373 11.11 -11.67 -6.34
CA PHE A 373 10.66 -10.34 -6.75
C PHE A 373 9.64 -10.39 -7.88
N LEU A 374 9.95 -11.02 -9.01
CA LEU A 374 9.08 -11.06 -10.18
C LEU A 374 7.71 -11.66 -9.86
N TYR A 375 7.69 -12.85 -9.23
CA TYR A 375 6.45 -13.58 -8.96
C TYR A 375 5.60 -12.81 -7.96
N THR A 376 6.20 -12.33 -6.86
CA THR A 376 5.47 -11.55 -5.85
C THR A 376 4.93 -10.25 -6.43
N PHE A 377 5.73 -9.54 -7.22
CA PHE A 377 5.33 -8.28 -7.83
C PHE A 377 4.22 -8.46 -8.87
N ALA A 378 4.32 -9.48 -9.73
CA ALA A 378 3.27 -9.82 -10.69
C ALA A 378 1.96 -10.22 -10.00
N THR A 379 2.01 -11.07 -8.96
CA THR A 379 0.81 -11.44 -8.20
C THR A 379 0.16 -10.24 -7.53
N MET A 380 0.94 -9.37 -6.89
CA MET A 380 0.41 -8.14 -6.30
C MET A 380 -0.23 -7.23 -7.35
N LYS A 381 0.37 -7.13 -8.54
CA LYS A 381 -0.18 -6.35 -9.66
C LYS A 381 -1.52 -6.92 -10.14
N THR A 382 -1.62 -8.24 -10.34
CA THR A 382 -2.88 -8.88 -10.74
C THR A 382 -3.98 -8.67 -9.69
N VAL A 383 -3.65 -8.75 -8.40
CA VAL A 383 -4.60 -8.44 -7.32
C VAL A 383 -5.05 -6.98 -7.34
N ASP A 384 -4.14 -6.03 -7.60
CA ASP A 384 -4.49 -4.61 -7.74
C ASP A 384 -5.41 -4.37 -8.96
N ASP A 385 -5.15 -5.02 -10.10
CA ASP A 385 -5.99 -4.90 -11.30
C ASP A 385 -7.42 -5.41 -11.10
N HIS A 386 -7.62 -6.27 -10.10
CA HIS A 386 -8.93 -6.79 -9.74
C HIS A 386 -9.50 -6.13 -8.50
N CYS A 387 -8.82 -5.16 -7.86
CA CYS A 387 -9.17 -4.78 -6.50
C CYS A 387 -10.54 -4.10 -6.37
N GLY A 388 -11.11 -3.58 -7.47
CA GLY A 388 -12.38 -2.87 -7.49
C GLY A 388 -12.30 -1.40 -7.02
N TYR A 389 -11.09 -0.86 -6.88
CA TYR A 389 -10.83 0.50 -6.41
C TYR A 389 -9.83 1.24 -7.29
N VAL A 390 -10.05 2.55 -7.46
CA VAL A 390 -9.09 3.48 -8.06
C VAL A 390 -8.50 4.39 -6.96
N LEU A 391 -7.51 3.87 -6.24
CA LEU A 391 -6.94 4.55 -5.08
C LEU A 391 -5.93 5.65 -5.50
N PRO A 392 -5.95 6.84 -4.88
CA PRO A 392 -5.18 8.00 -5.36
C PRO A 392 -3.66 7.93 -5.13
N TYR A 393 -3.18 6.97 -4.34
CA TYR A 393 -1.76 6.77 -4.03
C TYR A 393 -1.32 5.33 -4.28
N ASP A 394 -2.06 4.62 -5.12
CA ASP A 394 -1.70 3.26 -5.50
C ASP A 394 -0.46 3.30 -6.41
N PRO A 395 0.69 2.76 -6.00
CA PRO A 395 1.88 2.77 -6.84
C PRO A 395 1.67 1.98 -8.13
N PHE A 396 0.89 0.89 -8.11
CA PHE A 396 0.65 0.09 -9.31
C PHE A 396 -0.14 0.88 -10.34
N GLN A 397 -1.25 1.50 -9.93
CA GLN A 397 -2.11 2.26 -10.85
C GLN A 397 -1.48 3.60 -11.30
N ILE A 398 -0.49 4.12 -10.57
CA ILE A 398 0.27 5.31 -10.98
C ILE A 398 1.35 4.94 -12.02
N ILE A 399 2.05 3.83 -11.82
CA ILE A 399 3.20 3.44 -12.64
C ILE A 399 2.73 2.73 -13.93
N PHE A 400 1.72 1.88 -13.82
CA PHE A 400 1.30 1.00 -14.91
C PHE A 400 0.01 1.50 -15.58
N PRO A 401 -0.03 1.55 -16.92
CA PRO A 401 -1.21 1.99 -17.65
C PRO A 401 -2.35 0.98 -17.59
N ASN A 402 -2.06 -0.32 -17.48
CA ASN A 402 -3.06 -1.29 -17.09
C ASN A 402 -3.29 -1.17 -15.58
N ASN A 403 -4.53 -0.93 -15.20
CA ASN A 403 -4.96 -0.70 -13.81
C ASN A 403 -6.37 -1.25 -13.61
N ALA A 404 -6.85 -1.19 -12.37
CA ALA A 404 -8.16 -1.67 -11.97
C ALA A 404 -9.31 -1.25 -12.90
N LEU A 405 -9.33 0.01 -13.37
CA LEU A 405 -10.41 0.49 -14.24
C LEU A 405 -10.26 0.01 -15.69
N TYR A 406 -9.04 -0.11 -16.19
CA TYR A 406 -8.78 -0.61 -17.54
C TYR A 406 -9.20 -2.08 -17.66
N HIS A 407 -8.87 -2.87 -16.64
CA HIS A 407 -9.25 -4.27 -16.54
C HIS A 407 -10.76 -4.44 -16.21
N ASP A 408 -11.34 -3.58 -15.38
CA ASP A 408 -12.78 -3.58 -15.11
C ASP A 408 -13.62 -3.47 -16.40
N ILE A 409 -13.23 -2.57 -17.32
CA ILE A 409 -13.89 -2.41 -18.63
C ILE A 409 -13.88 -3.73 -19.41
N HIS A 410 -12.78 -4.47 -19.37
CA HIS A 410 -12.66 -5.75 -20.06
C HIS A 410 -13.69 -6.78 -19.56
N HIS A 411 -13.97 -6.82 -18.26
CA HIS A 411 -15.01 -7.69 -17.68
C HIS A 411 -16.44 -7.25 -18.03
N GLN A 412 -16.63 -6.01 -18.48
CA GLN A 412 -17.95 -5.54 -18.89
C GLN A 412 -18.38 -6.16 -20.23
N HIS A 413 -19.68 -6.39 -20.40
CA HIS A 413 -20.23 -6.96 -21.65
C HIS A 413 -19.83 -6.16 -22.90
N PHE A 414 -19.74 -4.84 -22.78
CA PHE A 414 -19.36 -3.95 -23.89
C PHE A 414 -17.84 -3.91 -24.13
N GLY A 415 -17.02 -4.29 -23.15
CA GLY A 415 -15.56 -4.23 -23.22
C GLY A 415 -14.88 -5.60 -23.36
N ILE A 416 -15.64 -6.70 -23.35
CA ILE A 416 -15.14 -8.09 -23.43
C ILE A 416 -14.29 -8.42 -24.67
N LYS A 417 -14.33 -7.57 -25.70
CA LYS A 417 -13.50 -7.70 -26.92
C LYS A 417 -12.37 -6.66 -27.00
N THR A 418 -12.06 -6.01 -25.89
CA THR A 418 -11.06 -4.94 -25.80
C THR A 418 -10.22 -5.13 -24.54
N ASN A 419 -9.12 -4.38 -24.42
CA ASN A 419 -8.29 -4.31 -23.22
C ASN A 419 -7.74 -5.68 -22.77
N TYR A 420 -7.15 -6.46 -23.68
CA TYR A 420 -6.62 -7.79 -23.37
C TYR A 420 -5.29 -7.76 -22.62
N SER A 421 -4.63 -6.61 -22.57
CA SER A 421 -3.29 -6.51 -21.99
C SER A 421 -3.35 -6.67 -20.47
N GLN A 422 -2.53 -7.58 -19.94
CA GLN A 422 -2.30 -7.79 -18.52
C GLN A 422 -0.92 -8.44 -18.28
N PRO A 423 -0.29 -8.23 -17.10
CA PRO A 423 -0.73 -7.36 -16.02
C PRO A 423 -0.14 -5.93 -16.06
N PHE A 424 0.93 -5.62 -16.80
CA PHE A 424 1.64 -4.33 -16.62
C PHE A 424 1.30 -3.26 -17.67
N PHE A 425 1.63 -3.48 -18.94
CA PHE A 425 1.58 -2.46 -19.98
C PHE A 425 0.45 -2.71 -20.98
N ILE A 426 -0.06 -1.66 -21.63
CA ILE A 426 -1.17 -1.73 -22.60
C ILE A 426 -0.71 -1.66 -24.06
N PHE A 427 0.60 -1.73 -24.31
CA PHE A 427 1.15 -1.46 -25.63
C PHE A 427 0.68 -2.47 -26.68
N TRP A 428 0.44 -3.72 -26.30
CA TRP A 428 -0.10 -4.72 -27.20
C TRP A 428 -1.53 -4.39 -27.64
N ASP A 429 -2.37 -3.88 -26.74
CA ASP A 429 -3.69 -3.38 -27.14
C ASP A 429 -3.59 -2.19 -28.10
N GLN A 430 -2.64 -1.28 -27.87
CA GLN A 430 -2.42 -0.13 -28.75
C GLN A 430 -1.91 -0.55 -30.14
N PHE A 431 -1.05 -1.57 -30.18
CA PHE A 431 -0.47 -2.12 -31.40
C PHE A 431 -1.53 -2.85 -32.22
N PHE A 432 -2.30 -3.76 -31.60
CA PHE A 432 -3.34 -4.54 -32.27
C PHE A 432 -4.70 -3.85 -32.37
N LYS A 433 -4.79 -2.58 -31.93
CA LYS A 433 -6.03 -1.78 -31.94
C LYS A 433 -7.18 -2.45 -31.19
N THR A 434 -6.86 -3.02 -30.03
CA THR A 434 -7.84 -3.63 -29.11
C THR A 434 -8.05 -2.80 -27.85
N THR A 435 -7.51 -1.59 -27.77
CA THR A 435 -7.85 -0.63 -26.70
C THR A 435 -9.31 -0.18 -26.84
N PHE A 436 -10.03 -0.09 -25.72
CA PHE A 436 -11.39 0.42 -25.68
C PHE A 436 -11.45 1.92 -26.05
N GLU A 437 -12.15 2.26 -27.14
CA GLU A 437 -12.20 3.63 -27.70
C GLU A 437 -12.92 4.65 -26.80
N GLY A 438 -13.79 4.21 -25.89
CA GLY A 438 -14.59 5.07 -25.00
C GLY A 438 -14.02 5.24 -23.59
N LEU A 439 -12.72 5.02 -23.38
CA LEU A 439 -12.12 4.94 -22.04
C LEU A 439 -12.31 6.22 -21.21
N ASP A 440 -12.11 7.40 -21.82
CA ASP A 440 -12.21 8.68 -21.11
C ASP A 440 -13.65 9.03 -20.74
N ASP A 441 -14.59 8.76 -21.64
CA ASP A 441 -16.02 8.92 -21.38
C ASP A 441 -16.49 7.96 -20.28
N TYR A 442 -16.04 6.71 -20.29
CA TYR A 442 -16.34 5.73 -19.25
C TYR A 442 -15.74 6.19 -17.90
N LYS A 443 -14.48 6.64 -17.88
CA LYS A 443 -13.83 7.19 -16.70
C LYS A 443 -14.63 8.32 -16.07
N GLU A 444 -15.06 9.30 -16.85
CA GLU A 444 -15.80 10.44 -16.33
C GLU A 444 -17.21 10.02 -15.87
N LYS A 445 -17.92 9.18 -16.64
CA LYS A 445 -19.22 8.62 -16.22
C LYS A 445 -19.12 7.84 -14.91
N GLN A 446 -18.16 6.94 -14.80
CA GLN A 446 -17.92 6.18 -13.57
C GLN A 446 -17.61 7.09 -12.40
N ARG A 447 -16.74 8.08 -12.59
CA ARG A 447 -16.44 9.07 -11.55
C ARG A 447 -17.69 9.81 -11.06
N GLN A 448 -18.60 10.18 -11.94
CA GLN A 448 -19.87 10.81 -11.54
C GLN A 448 -20.77 9.84 -10.75
N ILE A 449 -20.88 8.59 -11.19
CA ILE A 449 -21.62 7.54 -10.49
C ILE A 449 -21.03 7.33 -9.08
N THR A 450 -19.72 7.11 -8.97
CA THR A 450 -19.01 6.95 -7.70
C THR A 450 -19.24 8.15 -6.78
N LEU A 451 -19.13 9.39 -7.28
CA LEU A 451 -19.36 10.59 -6.49
C LEU A 451 -20.81 10.69 -5.97
N ASN A 452 -21.79 10.32 -6.79
CA ASN A 452 -23.20 10.34 -6.40
C ASN A 452 -23.52 9.26 -5.37
N LYS A 453 -23.05 8.02 -5.60
CA LYS A 453 -23.16 6.92 -4.63
C LYS A 453 -22.45 7.25 -3.32
N TYR A 454 -21.28 7.89 -3.38
CA TYR A 454 -20.56 8.33 -2.19
C TYR A 454 -21.33 9.41 -1.41
N LYS A 455 -22.00 10.36 -2.08
CA LYS A 455 -22.88 11.34 -1.41
C LYS A 455 -24.06 10.65 -0.73
N GLN A 456 -24.70 9.68 -1.39
CA GLN A 456 -25.78 8.87 -0.80
C GLN A 456 -25.28 8.13 0.45
N PHE A 457 -24.15 7.44 0.33
CA PHE A 457 -23.48 6.75 1.43
C PHE A 457 -23.21 7.67 2.65
N LEU A 458 -22.72 8.90 2.43
CA LEU A 458 -22.50 9.87 3.49
C LEU A 458 -23.81 10.31 4.17
N ASN A 459 -24.89 10.46 3.40
CA ASN A 459 -26.20 10.81 3.94
C ASN A 459 -26.76 9.67 4.80
N ASP A 460 -26.66 8.42 4.34
CA ASP A 460 -27.11 7.24 5.08
C ASP A 460 -26.33 7.07 6.38
N ARG A 461 -25.01 7.30 6.36
CA ARG A 461 -24.18 7.30 7.58
C ARG A 461 -24.62 8.39 8.57
N LYS A 462 -24.96 9.58 8.08
CA LYS A 462 -25.47 10.68 8.95
C LYS A 462 -26.82 10.32 9.55
N LEU A 463 -27.75 9.77 8.76
CA LEU A 463 -29.07 9.33 9.20
C LEU A 463 -28.97 8.22 10.25
N LYS A 464 -28.17 7.17 9.99
CA LYS A 464 -27.91 6.09 10.97
C LYS A 464 -27.34 6.62 12.28
N ASN A 465 -26.40 7.58 12.22
CA ASN A 465 -25.85 8.22 13.42
C ASN A 465 -26.87 9.08 14.17
N LYS A 466 -27.75 9.81 13.46
CA LYS A 466 -28.85 10.58 14.07
C LYS A 466 -29.84 9.65 14.79
N ASN A 467 -30.24 8.56 14.12
CA ASN A 467 -31.15 7.57 14.69
C ASN A 467 -30.55 6.89 15.92
N ARG A 468 -29.27 6.51 15.88
CA ARG A 468 -28.56 5.94 17.03
C ARG A 468 -28.49 6.91 18.21
N LYS A 469 -28.25 8.20 17.97
CA LYS A 469 -28.27 9.23 19.02
C LYS A 469 -29.66 9.43 19.60
N SER A 470 -30.70 9.48 18.77
CA SER A 470 -32.09 9.60 19.22
C SER A 470 -32.52 8.38 20.06
N HIS A 471 -32.18 7.17 19.62
CA HIS A 471 -32.43 5.95 20.38
C HIS A 471 -31.72 5.95 21.73
N TYR A 472 -30.44 6.35 21.77
CA TYR A 472 -29.70 6.50 23.02
C TYR A 472 -30.32 7.56 23.95
N GLN A 473 -30.81 8.68 23.40
CA GLN A 473 -31.51 9.71 24.18
C GLN A 473 -32.82 9.18 24.77
N LYS A 474 -33.61 8.41 24.01
CA LYS A 474 -34.83 7.76 24.51
C LYS A 474 -34.52 6.79 25.65
N ILE A 475 -33.50 5.92 25.49
CA ILE A 475 -33.07 5.01 26.57
C ILE A 475 -32.64 5.79 27.81
N LYS A 476 -31.87 6.87 27.63
CA LYS A 476 -31.43 7.72 28.75
C LYS A 476 -32.62 8.37 29.46
N GLN A 477 -33.60 8.88 28.72
CA GLN A 477 -34.82 9.45 29.30
C GLN A 477 -35.62 8.42 30.09
N ILE A 478 -35.78 7.21 29.55
CA ILE A 478 -36.47 6.10 30.26
C ILE A 478 -35.70 5.74 31.54
N ALA A 479 -34.37 5.60 31.47
CA ALA A 479 -33.55 5.29 32.63
C ALA A 479 -33.60 6.39 33.70
N THR A 480 -33.59 7.67 33.31
CA THR A 480 -33.75 8.80 34.24
C THR A 480 -35.15 8.83 34.87
N LYS A 481 -36.21 8.56 34.09
CA LYS A 481 -37.57 8.50 34.62
C LYS A 481 -37.72 7.36 35.64
N PHE A 482 -37.15 6.19 35.33
CA PHE A 482 -37.13 5.04 36.24
C PHE A 482 -36.34 5.34 37.54
N TYR A 483 -35.16 5.96 37.43
CA TYR A 483 -34.36 6.34 38.60
C TYR A 483 -35.10 7.34 39.50
N ASN A 484 -35.75 8.35 38.92
CA ASN A 484 -36.51 9.34 39.68
C ASN A 484 -37.76 8.74 40.33
N SER A 485 -38.47 7.80 39.67
CA SER A 485 -39.63 7.14 40.30
C SER A 485 -39.24 6.23 41.47
N THR A 486 -38.06 5.62 41.44
CA THR A 486 -37.57 4.81 42.57
C THR A 486 -36.98 5.65 43.71
N SER A 487 -36.54 6.88 43.46
CA SER A 487 -36.06 7.77 44.53
C SER A 487 -37.18 8.48 45.29
N ASP A 488 -38.36 8.61 44.68
CA ASP A 488 -39.53 9.25 45.32
C ASP A 488 -40.31 8.28 46.24
N GLU A 489 -40.09 6.95 46.13
CA GLU A 489 -40.72 5.94 47.00
C GLU A 489 -39.92 5.68 48.30
N ASP A 490 -38.61 5.98 48.34
CA ASP A 490 -37.76 5.75 49.52
C ASP A 490 -37.73 6.92 50.53
N ASP A 491 -38.29 8.09 50.19
CA ASP A 491 -38.24 9.29 51.06
C ASP A 491 -39.55 9.54 51.86
N SER A 492 -40.59 8.71 51.68
CA SER A 492 -41.84 8.81 52.44
C SER A 492 -41.93 7.90 53.68
N ASP A 493 -41.02 6.95 53.86
CA ASP A 493 -41.09 5.98 54.98
C ASP A 493 -40.05 6.22 56.10
N SER A 494 -39.16 7.21 55.97
CA SER A 494 -38.13 7.48 57.00
C SER A 494 -38.49 8.56 58.03
N LYS A 495 -39.77 8.99 58.11
CA LYS A 495 -40.24 10.02 59.07
C LYS A 495 -41.36 9.59 60.03
N LYS A 496 -41.62 8.29 60.16
CA LYS A 496 -42.43 7.74 61.25
C LYS A 496 -41.78 6.48 61.80
N ASN A 497 -40.89 6.66 62.77
CA ASN A 497 -40.60 5.78 63.91
C ASN A 497 -39.21 6.17 64.46
N ILE A 498 -39.19 7.19 65.33
CA ILE A 498 -38.20 7.37 66.40
C ILE A 498 -38.95 7.10 67.70
#